data_AF-A0A9X3CIR8-F1
#
_entry.id   AF-A0A9X3CIR8-F1
#
_cell.length_a   1.000
_cell.length_b   1.000
_cell.length_c   1.000
_cell.angle_alpha   90.00
_cell.angle_beta   90.00
_cell.angle_gamma   90.00
#
_symmetry.space_group_name_H-M   'P 1'
#
loop_
_entity.id
_entity.type
_entity.pdbx_description
1 polymer ?
#
loop_
_entity_poly.entity_id
_entity_poly.type
_entity_poly.pdbx_seq_one_letter_code
_entity_poly.pdbx_strand_id
1 'polypeptide(L)'
;MSYEIVYEQLALRVPESIVTEQLRQFFTERLGINTDEFSEHQCRQRLYERYQCLLRSDDLIMLHMLIGCSNLFDPDTNKRCRDWQFCGIDTPYNLLIKYGCDWSAQAQSGGLKLNGRDTKAEGWIRAVRQTLDQARDYRVMPHCHRLSVWLRAPREANERDAYEVLTAHLRDLNAVWQDRARGDEEGFDVSITPSSAFEMWLFQQLVTRYQGKCWLNGSAPPYHAVKKHAI
;
A
#
# COMPACT_ATOMS: atom_id res chain seq x y z
N MET A 1 -14.00 24.66 3.31
CA MET A 1 -13.72 23.21 3.10
C MET A 1 -12.23 22.97 3.20
N SER A 2 -11.83 21.89 3.87
CA SER A 2 -10.43 21.40 3.86
C SER A 2 -10.32 20.30 2.81
N TYR A 3 -9.30 20.38 1.96
CA TYR A 3 -8.95 19.36 0.97
C TYR A 3 -7.48 18.93 1.14
N GLU A 4 -7.14 17.75 0.64
CA GLU A 4 -5.78 17.23 0.62
C GLU A 4 -4.99 17.75 -0.59
N ILE A 5 -3.68 17.89 -0.45
CA ILE A 5 -2.79 18.34 -1.51
C ILE A 5 -1.66 17.34 -1.66
N VAL A 6 -1.45 16.83 -2.87
CA VAL A 6 -0.27 16.04 -3.21
C VAL A 6 0.86 17.00 -3.60
N TYR A 7 2.03 16.84 -2.98
CA TYR A 7 3.20 17.71 -3.21
C TYR A 7 4.31 17.00 -3.98
N GLU A 8 4.61 15.75 -3.61
CA GLU A 8 5.70 14.96 -4.17
C GLU A 8 5.29 13.49 -4.29
N GLN A 9 5.98 12.75 -5.16
CA GLN A 9 5.74 11.34 -5.39
C GLN A 9 7.08 10.61 -5.39
N LEU A 10 7.09 9.40 -4.84
CA LEU A 10 8.22 8.48 -4.88
C LEU A 10 7.71 7.11 -5.30
N ALA A 11 8.21 6.60 -6.43
CA ALA A 11 8.01 5.22 -6.83
C ALA A 11 9.30 4.43 -6.69
N LEU A 12 9.20 3.22 -6.17
CA LEU A 12 10.29 2.27 -5.98
C LEU A 12 9.96 0.98 -6.71
N ARG A 13 10.88 0.49 -7.55
CA ARG A 13 10.73 -0.72 -8.34
C ARG A 13 11.31 -1.92 -7.61
N VAL A 14 10.49 -2.94 -7.40
CA VAL A 14 10.84 -4.24 -6.86
C VAL A 14 10.86 -5.23 -8.03
N PRO A 15 12.05 -5.67 -8.47
CA PRO A 15 12.19 -6.63 -9.56
C PRO A 15 11.42 -7.93 -9.30
N GLU A 16 10.80 -8.49 -10.34
CA GLU A 16 10.04 -9.74 -10.25
C GLU A 16 10.84 -10.93 -9.68
N SER A 17 12.13 -11.03 -10.03
CA SER A 17 13.05 -12.02 -9.46
C SER A 17 13.17 -11.91 -7.93
N ILE A 18 13.23 -10.67 -7.42
CA ILE A 18 13.30 -10.39 -5.99
C ILE A 18 11.97 -10.70 -5.30
N VAL A 19 10.84 -10.37 -5.93
CA VAL A 19 9.52 -10.72 -5.38
C VAL A 19 9.36 -12.24 -5.28
N THR A 20 9.84 -12.97 -6.28
CA THR A 20 9.82 -14.44 -6.30
C THR A 20 10.72 -15.03 -5.21
N GLU A 21 11.89 -14.46 -4.98
CA GLU A 21 12.77 -14.83 -3.85
C GLU A 21 12.08 -14.58 -2.50
N GLN A 22 11.48 -13.41 -2.32
CA GLN A 22 10.74 -13.05 -1.10
C GLN A 22 9.53 -13.95 -0.86
N LEU A 23 8.84 -14.38 -1.91
CA LEU A 23 7.75 -15.37 -1.82
C LEU A 23 8.25 -16.72 -1.28
N ARG A 24 9.41 -17.21 -1.77
CA ARG A 24 10.04 -18.44 -1.27
C ARG A 24 10.44 -18.30 0.19
N GLN A 25 11.13 -17.21 0.53
CA GLN A 25 11.51 -16.89 1.91
C GLN A 25 10.28 -16.85 2.82
N PHE A 26 9.19 -16.22 2.40
CA PHE A 26 7.94 -16.21 3.15
C PHE A 26 7.40 -17.62 3.43
N PHE A 27 7.33 -18.50 2.42
CA PHE A 27 6.89 -19.88 2.62
C PHE A 27 7.79 -20.65 3.59
N THR A 28 9.10 -20.47 3.50
CA THR A 28 10.04 -21.22 4.33
C THR A 28 10.10 -20.67 5.76
N GLU A 29 10.23 -19.36 5.93
CA GLU A 29 10.44 -18.73 7.23
C GLU A 29 9.14 -18.55 8.03
N ARG A 30 8.03 -18.18 7.37
CA ARG A 30 6.75 -17.94 8.07
C ARG A 30 5.91 -19.20 8.18
N LEU A 31 5.94 -20.06 7.15
CA LEU A 31 5.05 -21.22 7.06
C LEU A 31 5.75 -22.57 7.27
N GLY A 32 7.09 -22.59 7.39
CA GLY A 32 7.85 -23.82 7.56
C GLY A 32 7.78 -24.76 6.36
N ILE A 33 7.42 -24.25 5.17
CA ILE A 33 7.31 -25.03 3.94
C ILE A 33 8.66 -25.00 3.24
N ASN A 34 9.28 -26.17 3.04
CA ASN A 34 10.47 -26.26 2.22
C ASN A 34 10.10 -25.99 0.74
N THR A 35 10.74 -24.97 0.15
CA THR A 35 10.52 -24.56 -1.24
C THR A 35 11.74 -24.76 -2.15
N ASP A 36 12.79 -25.44 -1.68
CA ASP A 36 14.06 -25.61 -2.40
C ASP A 36 13.88 -26.26 -3.78
N GLU A 37 12.97 -27.23 -3.87
CA GLU A 37 12.66 -27.94 -5.12
C GLU A 37 11.50 -27.32 -5.91
N PHE A 38 10.89 -26.24 -5.41
CA PHE A 38 9.73 -25.64 -6.07
C PHE A 38 10.18 -24.75 -7.23
N SER A 39 9.65 -25.07 -8.42
CA SER A 39 9.62 -24.12 -9.53
C SER A 39 8.83 -22.86 -9.15
N GLU A 40 9.10 -21.75 -9.83
CA GLU A 40 8.40 -20.48 -9.59
C GLU A 40 6.88 -20.62 -9.78
N HIS A 41 6.46 -21.41 -10.77
CA HIS A 41 5.06 -21.74 -11.00
C HIS A 41 4.44 -22.43 -9.79
N GLN A 42 5.13 -23.42 -9.19
CA GLN A 42 4.64 -24.10 -7.99
C GLN A 42 4.51 -23.15 -6.80
N CYS A 43 5.48 -22.24 -6.58
CA CYS A 43 5.37 -21.22 -5.54
C CYS A 43 4.12 -20.34 -5.74
N ARG A 44 3.86 -19.88 -6.97
CA ARG A 44 2.68 -19.05 -7.28
C ARG A 44 1.38 -19.82 -7.19
N GLN A 45 1.37 -21.09 -7.60
CA GLN A 45 0.22 -21.96 -7.43
C GLN A 45 -0.10 -22.15 -5.94
N ARG A 46 0.90 -22.38 -5.09
CA ARG A 46 0.71 -22.47 -3.63
C ARG A 46 0.18 -21.18 -3.02
N LEU A 47 0.66 -20.03 -3.49
CA LEU A 47 0.15 -18.72 -3.10
C LEU A 47 -1.34 -18.60 -3.43
N TYR A 48 -1.74 -19.03 -4.63
CA TYR A 48 -3.14 -19.03 -5.03
C TYR A 48 -3.97 -20.04 -4.24
N GLU A 49 -3.52 -21.27 -4.06
CA GLU A 49 -4.24 -22.29 -3.30
C GLU A 49 -4.51 -21.83 -1.85
N ARG A 50 -3.50 -21.25 -1.20
CA ARG A 50 -3.60 -20.79 0.19
C ARG A 50 -4.35 -19.49 0.34
N TYR A 51 -4.01 -18.46 -0.45
CA TYR A 51 -4.50 -17.10 -0.23
C TYR A 51 -5.47 -16.62 -1.30
N GLN A 52 -5.71 -17.41 -2.36
CA GLN A 52 -6.46 -17.03 -3.56
C GLN A 52 -5.89 -15.79 -4.25
N CYS A 53 -4.62 -15.46 -4.02
CA CYS A 53 -3.95 -14.29 -4.59
C CYS A 53 -3.14 -14.69 -5.83
N LEU A 54 -3.24 -13.89 -6.90
CA LEU A 54 -2.50 -14.08 -8.14
C LEU A 54 -1.34 -13.09 -8.21
N LEU A 55 -0.12 -13.60 -8.09
CA LEU A 55 1.10 -12.83 -8.33
C LEU A 55 1.53 -13.01 -9.80
N ARG A 56 1.53 -11.91 -10.56
CA ARG A 56 1.93 -11.91 -11.98
C ARG A 56 3.45 -11.92 -12.12
N SER A 57 3.94 -12.34 -13.28
CA SER A 57 5.37 -12.24 -13.68
C SER A 57 5.76 -10.81 -14.04
N ASP A 58 5.48 -9.85 -13.16
CA ASP A 58 5.74 -8.44 -13.40
C ASP A 58 6.48 -7.84 -12.20
N ASP A 59 7.28 -6.80 -12.47
CA ASP A 59 7.83 -5.96 -11.40
C ASP A 59 6.69 -5.32 -10.60
N LEU A 60 6.88 -5.26 -9.27
CA LEU A 60 6.02 -4.49 -8.41
C LEU A 60 6.59 -3.09 -8.20
N ILE A 61 5.71 -2.11 -8.06
CA ILE A 61 6.08 -0.74 -7.71
C ILE A 61 5.51 -0.43 -6.33
N MET A 62 6.33 0.06 -5.41
CA MET A 62 5.88 0.69 -4.17
C MET A 62 5.75 2.19 -4.41
N LEU A 63 4.56 2.73 -4.17
CA LEU A 63 4.26 4.15 -4.38
C LEU A 63 4.07 4.84 -3.04
N HIS A 64 4.73 5.98 -2.88
CA HIS A 64 4.54 6.89 -1.77
C HIS A 64 4.23 8.29 -2.32
N MET A 65 3.40 9.04 -1.60
CA MET A 65 3.09 10.42 -1.95
C MET A 65 3.16 11.31 -0.71
N LEU A 66 3.76 12.48 -0.86
CA LEU A 66 3.76 13.51 0.18
C LEU A 66 2.43 14.26 0.11
N ILE A 67 1.59 14.07 1.12
CA ILE A 67 0.22 14.61 1.16
C ILE A 67 0.07 15.53 2.37
N GLY A 68 -0.66 16.63 2.23
CA GLY A 68 -0.95 17.52 3.34
C GLY A 68 -2.29 18.22 3.22
N CYS A 69 -2.95 18.44 4.36
CA CYS A 69 -4.21 19.17 4.43
C CYS A 69 -4.00 20.66 4.13
N SER A 70 -4.86 21.22 3.27
CA SER A 70 -4.81 22.63 2.84
C SER A 70 -4.89 23.64 3.98
N ASN A 71 -5.57 23.28 5.08
CA ASN A 71 -5.85 24.18 6.20
C ASN A 71 -5.10 23.80 7.49
N LEU A 72 -4.22 22.78 7.45
CA LEU A 72 -3.43 22.39 8.62
C LEU A 72 -2.04 23.00 8.50
N PHE A 73 -1.68 23.84 9.46
CA PHE A 73 -0.39 24.51 9.53
C PHE A 73 0.31 24.14 10.83
N ASP A 74 1.61 23.94 10.74
CA ASP A 74 2.51 23.80 11.87
C ASP A 74 2.57 25.16 12.58
N PRO A 75 2.20 25.23 13.88
CA PRO A 75 2.17 26.49 14.63
C PRO A 75 3.56 27.11 14.82
N ASP A 76 4.63 26.32 14.81
CA ASP A 76 5.99 26.79 15.05
C ASP A 76 6.63 27.33 13.76
N THR A 77 6.36 26.68 12.63
CA THR A 77 6.97 27.06 11.34
C THR A 77 6.05 27.87 10.43
N ASN A 78 4.75 27.94 10.76
CA ASN A 78 3.67 28.50 9.93
C ASN A 78 3.63 27.94 8.49
N LYS A 79 4.17 26.73 8.29
CA LYS A 79 4.12 25.98 7.03
C LYS A 79 3.00 24.96 7.07
N ARG A 80 2.53 24.51 5.90
CA ARG A 80 1.50 23.47 5.82
C ARG A 80 2.04 22.15 6.34
N CYS A 81 1.26 21.48 7.19
CA CYS A 81 1.54 20.12 7.63
C CYS A 81 1.38 19.17 6.44
N ARG A 82 2.38 18.31 6.26
CA ARG A 82 2.42 17.29 5.21
C ARG A 82 3.19 16.09 5.72
N ASP A 83 2.82 14.91 5.25
CA ASP A 83 3.48 13.66 5.61
C ASP A 83 3.50 12.70 4.41
N TRP A 84 4.49 11.82 4.38
CA TRP A 84 4.58 10.80 3.34
C TRP A 84 3.61 9.66 3.64
N GLN A 85 2.67 9.48 2.72
CA GLN A 85 1.69 8.42 2.76
C GLN A 85 2.14 7.26 1.88
N PHE A 86 2.00 6.04 2.41
CA PHE A 86 2.14 4.83 1.62
C PHE A 86 0.90 4.67 0.74
N CYS A 87 1.10 4.71 -0.57
CA CYS A 87 0.05 4.55 -1.57
C CYS A 87 0.04 3.12 -2.14
N GLY A 88 0.62 2.14 -1.47
CA GLY A 88 0.48 0.75 -1.88
C GLY A 88 1.60 0.22 -2.74
N ILE A 89 1.49 -1.08 -3.00
CA ILE A 89 2.43 -1.85 -3.82
C ILE A 89 1.64 -2.72 -4.80
N ASP A 90 1.89 -2.53 -6.08
CA ASP A 90 1.21 -3.30 -7.14
C ASP A 90 1.94 -3.13 -8.47
N THR A 91 1.40 -3.72 -9.53
CA THR A 91 1.84 -3.46 -10.89
C THR A 91 1.68 -1.97 -11.26
N PRO A 92 2.53 -1.43 -12.15
CA PRO A 92 2.42 -0.04 -12.61
C PRO A 92 1.02 0.29 -13.13
N TYR A 93 0.38 -0.65 -13.83
CA TYR A 93 -0.96 -0.48 -14.38
C TYR A 93 -2.03 -0.28 -13.28
N ASN A 94 -2.04 -1.12 -12.25
CA ASN A 94 -3.01 -1.04 -11.17
C ASN A 94 -2.85 0.24 -10.35
N LEU A 95 -1.60 0.66 -10.09
CA LEU A 95 -1.33 1.92 -9.41
C LEU A 95 -1.73 3.12 -10.25
N LEU A 96 -1.53 3.08 -11.56
CA LEU A 96 -1.96 4.15 -12.46
C LEU A 96 -3.49 4.28 -12.49
N ILE A 97 -4.22 3.17 -12.47
CA ILE A 97 -5.68 3.22 -12.34
C ILE A 97 -6.07 3.85 -10.99
N LYS A 98 -5.54 3.33 -9.89
CA LYS A 98 -5.96 3.75 -8.54
C LYS A 98 -5.57 5.19 -8.22
N TYR A 99 -4.33 5.58 -8.51
CA TYR A 99 -3.80 6.90 -8.10
C TYR A 99 -3.70 7.88 -9.24
N GLY A 100 -3.63 7.42 -10.49
CA GLY A 100 -3.75 8.29 -11.66
C GLY A 100 -5.22 8.60 -11.95
N CYS A 101 -6.00 7.59 -12.31
CA CYS A 101 -7.36 7.77 -12.79
C CYS A 101 -8.35 8.11 -11.66
N ASP A 102 -8.46 7.31 -10.61
CA ASP A 102 -9.50 7.54 -9.58
C ASP A 102 -9.30 8.88 -8.86
N TRP A 103 -8.05 9.23 -8.54
CA TRP A 103 -7.74 10.50 -7.88
C TRP A 103 -7.93 11.71 -8.80
N SER A 104 -7.74 11.54 -10.12
CA SER A 104 -8.09 12.60 -11.07
C SER A 104 -9.59 12.89 -11.06
N ALA A 105 -10.44 11.87 -10.89
CA ALA A 105 -11.88 12.04 -10.73
C ALA A 105 -12.24 12.69 -9.38
N GLN A 106 -11.57 12.30 -8.28
CA GLN A 106 -11.76 12.94 -6.97
C GLN A 106 -11.31 14.41 -6.93
N ALA A 107 -10.34 14.78 -7.75
CA ALA A 107 -9.95 16.18 -7.88
C ALA A 107 -11.04 17.02 -8.54
N GLN A 108 -11.82 16.45 -9.47
CA GLN A 108 -12.96 17.14 -10.07
C GLN A 108 -14.10 17.35 -9.07
N SER A 109 -14.24 16.50 -8.05
CA SER A 109 -15.21 16.67 -6.97
C SER A 109 -14.74 17.57 -5.83
N GLY A 110 -13.50 18.08 -5.88
CA GLY A 110 -12.95 19.04 -4.91
C GLY A 110 -12.42 18.42 -3.61
N GLY A 111 -12.38 17.09 -3.48
CA GLY A 111 -11.83 16.41 -2.31
C GLY A 111 -10.29 16.40 -2.24
N LEU A 112 -9.64 16.56 -3.40
CA LEU A 112 -8.19 16.44 -3.56
C LEU A 112 -7.65 17.49 -4.54
N LYS A 113 -6.51 18.11 -4.24
CA LYS A 113 -5.79 18.99 -5.16
C LYS A 113 -4.46 18.37 -5.57
N LEU A 114 -4.29 18.18 -6.87
CA LEU A 114 -3.17 17.44 -7.45
C LEU A 114 -1.99 18.40 -7.74
N ASN A 115 -0.83 18.15 -7.13
CA ASN A 115 0.42 18.94 -7.29
C ASN A 115 0.34 20.42 -6.87
N GLY A 116 -0.62 20.81 -6.02
CA GLY A 116 -0.75 22.18 -5.47
C GLY A 116 -1.09 23.29 -6.48
N ARG A 117 -1.00 23.02 -7.79
CA ARG A 117 -1.36 23.89 -8.92
C ARG A 117 -2.66 23.40 -9.58
N ASP A 118 -3.20 24.17 -10.51
CA ASP A 118 -4.39 23.79 -11.29
C ASP A 118 -4.02 22.73 -12.35
N THR A 119 -3.67 21.54 -11.86
CA THR A 119 -3.28 20.41 -12.70
C THR A 119 -4.55 19.78 -13.28
N LYS A 120 -4.69 19.82 -14.61
CA LYS A 120 -5.76 19.07 -15.31
C LYS A 120 -5.59 17.57 -15.07
N ALA A 121 -6.70 16.83 -15.06
CA ALA A 121 -6.72 15.37 -14.87
C ALA A 121 -5.70 14.62 -15.75
N GLU A 122 -5.64 14.94 -17.03
CA GLU A 122 -4.67 14.36 -17.97
C GLU A 122 -3.21 14.62 -17.56
N GLY A 123 -2.91 15.85 -17.12
CA GLY A 123 -1.57 16.22 -16.66
C GLY A 123 -1.15 15.45 -15.41
N TRP A 124 -2.10 15.18 -14.52
CA TRP A 124 -1.87 14.33 -13.36
C TRP A 124 -1.60 12.87 -13.74
N ILE A 125 -2.44 12.28 -14.60
CA ILE A 125 -2.26 10.89 -15.05
C ILE A 125 -0.89 10.72 -15.71
N ARG A 126 -0.47 11.69 -16.54
CA ARG A 126 0.87 11.70 -17.14
C ARG A 126 1.98 11.79 -16.09
N ALA A 127 1.82 12.65 -15.08
CA ALA A 127 2.79 12.78 -14.01
C ALA A 127 2.95 11.48 -13.20
N VAL A 128 1.84 10.84 -12.82
CA VAL A 128 1.88 9.55 -12.12
C VAL A 128 2.51 8.47 -13.00
N ARG A 129 2.13 8.38 -14.28
CA ARG A 129 2.75 7.43 -15.21
C ARG A 129 4.25 7.63 -15.29
N GLN A 130 4.70 8.88 -15.47
CA GLN A 130 6.13 9.21 -15.52
C GLN A 130 6.84 8.82 -14.23
N THR A 131 6.23 9.07 -13.06
CA THR A 131 6.79 8.63 -11.77
C THR A 131 6.97 7.11 -11.71
N LEU A 132 5.97 6.34 -12.16
CA LEU A 132 6.02 4.87 -12.18
C LEU A 132 7.08 4.36 -13.18
N ASP A 133 7.18 4.97 -14.36
CA ASP A 133 8.18 4.62 -15.37
C ASP A 133 9.61 4.89 -14.87
N GLN A 134 9.79 5.96 -14.09
CA GLN A 134 11.07 6.41 -13.51
C GLN A 134 11.28 5.92 -12.07
N ALA A 135 10.60 4.85 -11.66
CA ALA A 135 10.73 4.29 -10.32
C ALA A 135 12.20 3.96 -9.98
N ARG A 136 12.64 4.39 -8.80
CA ARG A 136 14.00 4.16 -8.29
C ARG A 136 14.14 2.73 -7.79
N ASP A 137 15.37 2.27 -7.51
CA ASP A 137 15.61 0.97 -6.91
C ASP A 137 14.94 0.87 -5.51
N TYR A 138 14.16 -0.19 -5.27
CA TYR A 138 13.52 -0.40 -3.97
C TYR A 138 14.48 -0.62 -2.81
N ARG A 139 15.75 -0.99 -3.05
CA ARG A 139 16.76 -1.15 -1.99
C ARG A 139 16.99 0.10 -1.17
N VAL A 140 16.61 1.27 -1.69
CA VAL A 140 16.60 2.54 -0.95
C VAL A 140 15.67 2.49 0.27
N MET A 141 14.57 1.75 0.16
CA MET A 141 13.60 1.45 1.22
C MET A 141 12.91 0.12 0.90
N PRO A 142 13.51 -1.03 1.29
CA PRO A 142 13.03 -2.34 0.85
C PRO A 142 11.62 -2.69 1.33
N HIS A 143 11.24 -2.20 2.51
CA HIS A 143 9.92 -2.38 3.13
C HIS A 143 9.63 -1.29 4.16
N CYS A 144 8.38 -1.21 4.61
CA CYS A 144 7.95 -0.38 5.75
C CYS A 144 8.20 -1.12 7.07
N HIS A 145 8.67 -0.43 8.12
CA HIS A 145 8.82 -1.04 9.45
C HIS A 145 7.47 -1.33 10.13
N ARG A 146 6.39 -0.72 9.64
CA ARG A 146 5.02 -1.01 10.06
C ARG A 146 4.07 -0.74 8.91
N LEU A 147 3.13 -1.64 8.70
CA LEU A 147 2.01 -1.43 7.80
C LEU A 147 0.72 -1.67 8.59
N SER A 148 -0.25 -0.76 8.48
CA SER A 148 -1.46 -0.82 9.28
C SER A 148 -2.69 -0.33 8.53
N VAL A 149 -3.84 -0.82 8.94
CA VAL A 149 -5.14 -0.48 8.37
C VAL A 149 -6.18 -0.58 9.48
N TRP A 150 -7.24 0.21 9.35
CA TRP A 150 -8.44 -0.05 10.13
C TRP A 150 -9.38 -0.95 9.32
N LEU A 151 -9.78 -2.06 9.92
CA LEU A 151 -10.74 -3.00 9.36
C LEU A 151 -12.08 -2.85 10.06
N ARG A 152 -13.15 -2.76 9.29
CA ARG A 152 -14.51 -2.80 9.82
C ARG A 152 -14.82 -4.20 10.36
N ALA A 153 -15.54 -4.28 11.47
CA ALA A 153 -16.06 -5.56 11.98
C ALA A 153 -17.15 -6.13 11.04
N PRO A 154 -17.25 -7.47 10.90
CA PRO A 154 -18.27 -8.09 10.06
C PRO A 154 -19.67 -7.89 10.64
N ARG A 155 -20.63 -7.45 9.82
CA ARG A 155 -22.02 -7.21 10.23
C ARG A 155 -22.94 -8.36 9.83
N GLU A 156 -22.69 -8.96 8.68
CA GLU A 156 -23.52 -10.01 8.08
C GLU A 156 -22.84 -11.38 8.10
N ALA A 157 -23.61 -12.47 7.90
CA ALA A 157 -23.08 -13.84 7.98
C ALA A 157 -21.99 -14.13 6.92
N ASN A 158 -22.19 -13.68 5.69
CA ASN A 158 -21.19 -13.75 4.60
C ASN A 158 -19.91 -12.96 4.92
N GLU A 159 -20.03 -11.80 5.58
CA GLU A 159 -18.87 -11.02 6.02
C GLU A 159 -18.11 -11.71 7.14
N ARG A 160 -18.80 -12.51 7.99
CA ARG A 160 -18.14 -13.31 9.05
C ARG A 160 -17.26 -14.40 8.45
N ASP A 161 -17.74 -15.15 7.46
CA ASP A 161 -16.93 -16.17 6.78
C ASP A 161 -15.69 -15.54 6.12
N ALA A 162 -15.88 -14.43 5.40
CA ALA A 162 -14.77 -13.69 4.79
C ALA A 162 -13.78 -13.13 5.82
N TYR A 163 -14.28 -12.68 6.98
CA TYR A 163 -13.49 -12.20 8.09
C TYR A 163 -12.67 -13.32 8.75
N GLU A 164 -13.25 -14.51 8.94
CA GLU A 164 -12.55 -15.67 9.47
C GLU A 164 -11.41 -16.11 8.54
N VAL A 165 -11.66 -16.16 7.23
CA VAL A 165 -10.64 -16.44 6.21
C VAL A 165 -9.54 -15.38 6.24
N LEU A 166 -9.89 -14.09 6.29
CA LEU A 166 -8.91 -13.01 6.40
C LEU A 166 -8.08 -13.16 7.67
N THR A 167 -8.71 -13.42 8.81
CA THR A 167 -8.03 -13.58 10.11
C THR A 167 -7.04 -14.73 10.05
N ALA A 168 -7.42 -15.87 9.47
CA ALA A 168 -6.52 -17.00 9.28
C ALA A 168 -5.31 -16.64 8.42
N HIS A 169 -5.52 -15.94 7.29
CA HIS A 169 -4.42 -15.51 6.42
C HIS A 169 -3.51 -14.45 7.07
N LEU A 170 -4.07 -13.51 7.83
CA LEU A 170 -3.29 -12.47 8.50
C LEU A 170 -2.48 -13.00 9.68
N ARG A 171 -2.84 -14.15 10.26
CA ARG A 171 -1.99 -14.85 11.24
C ARG A 171 -0.66 -15.27 10.63
N ASP A 172 -0.63 -15.69 9.37
CA ASP A 172 0.61 -16.04 8.68
C ASP A 172 1.58 -14.84 8.53
N LEU A 173 1.05 -13.61 8.60
CA LEU A 173 1.80 -12.35 8.58
C LEU A 173 2.10 -11.81 9.99
N ASN A 174 1.82 -12.59 11.04
CA ASN A 174 1.91 -12.16 12.44
C ASN A 174 1.18 -10.84 12.71
N ALA A 175 -0.02 -10.68 12.13
CA ALA A 175 -0.81 -9.47 12.32
C ALA A 175 -1.22 -9.27 13.79
N VAL A 176 -1.05 -8.04 14.27
CA VAL A 176 -1.52 -7.58 15.57
C VAL A 176 -2.85 -6.87 15.38
N TRP A 177 -3.81 -7.23 16.22
CA TRP A 177 -5.18 -6.70 16.21
C TRP A 177 -5.44 -5.91 17.48
N GLN A 178 -6.04 -4.74 17.34
CA GLN A 178 -6.46 -3.91 18.45
C GLN A 178 -7.86 -3.38 18.19
N ASP A 179 -8.80 -3.63 19.11
CA ASP A 179 -10.15 -3.11 19.03
C ASP A 179 -10.13 -1.58 18.98
N ARG A 180 -10.80 -1.01 17.96
CA ARG A 180 -10.91 0.43 17.81
C ARG A 180 -12.15 0.81 17.01
N ALA A 181 -13.10 1.46 17.67
CA ALA A 181 -14.23 2.06 16.99
C ALA A 181 -13.82 3.33 16.21
N ARG A 182 -14.50 3.59 15.10
CA ARG A 182 -14.44 4.87 14.36
C ARG A 182 -15.85 5.44 14.24
N GLY A 183 -16.16 6.43 15.08
CA GLY A 183 -17.54 6.89 15.24
C GLY A 183 -18.40 5.75 15.79
N ASP A 184 -19.51 5.47 15.11
CA ASP A 184 -20.44 4.39 15.48
C ASP A 184 -20.06 3.03 14.87
N GLU A 185 -18.96 2.95 14.12
CA GLU A 185 -18.52 1.70 13.49
C GLU A 185 -17.51 0.96 14.36
N GLU A 186 -17.87 -0.26 14.76
CA GLU A 186 -16.93 -1.22 15.36
C GLU A 186 -15.92 -1.71 14.32
N GLY A 187 -14.68 -1.91 14.79
CA GLY A 187 -13.59 -2.36 13.94
C GLY A 187 -12.29 -2.53 14.72
N PHE A 188 -11.22 -2.76 13.96
CA PHE A 188 -9.93 -3.15 14.48
C PHE A 188 -8.84 -2.35 13.78
N ASP A 189 -7.91 -1.78 14.55
CA ASP A 189 -6.61 -1.41 14.01
C ASP A 189 -5.78 -2.70 13.86
N VAL A 190 -5.47 -3.03 12.61
CA VAL A 190 -4.69 -4.22 12.25
C VAL A 190 -3.36 -3.78 11.69
N SER A 191 -2.27 -4.36 12.20
CA SER A 191 -0.93 -4.01 11.73
C SER A 191 0.01 -5.20 11.64
N ILE A 192 0.94 -5.13 10.70
CA ILE A 192 2.03 -6.08 10.51
C ILE A 192 3.37 -5.35 10.53
N THR A 193 4.43 -6.11 10.81
CA THR A 193 5.83 -5.70 10.61
C THR A 193 6.36 -6.51 9.43
N PRO A 194 6.20 -6.02 8.19
CA PRO A 194 6.58 -6.79 7.02
C PRO A 194 8.10 -6.88 6.91
N SER A 195 8.62 -8.05 6.54
CA SER A 195 10.04 -8.28 6.26
C SER A 195 10.43 -7.92 4.82
N SER A 196 9.44 -7.80 3.93
CA SER A 196 9.64 -7.74 2.50
C SER A 196 8.52 -6.98 1.78
N ALA A 197 8.82 -6.56 0.55
CA ALA A 197 7.84 -5.94 -0.34
C ALA A 197 6.71 -6.92 -0.72
N PHE A 198 7.04 -8.22 -0.84
CA PHE A 198 6.04 -9.27 -1.02
C PHE A 198 5.03 -9.34 0.14
N GLU A 199 5.49 -9.31 1.40
CA GLU A 199 4.58 -9.32 2.56
C GLU A 199 3.67 -8.08 2.58
N MET A 200 4.20 -6.91 2.21
CA MET A 200 3.40 -5.68 2.05
C MET A 200 2.32 -5.84 0.98
N TRP A 201 2.67 -6.44 -0.17
CA TRP A 201 1.74 -6.72 -1.25
C TRP A 201 0.66 -7.71 -0.81
N LEU A 202 1.05 -8.82 -0.19
CA LEU A 202 0.11 -9.84 0.27
C LEU A 202 -0.89 -9.25 1.28
N PHE A 203 -0.41 -8.49 2.26
CA PHE A 203 -1.27 -7.79 3.22
C PHE A 203 -2.27 -6.87 2.52
N GLN A 204 -1.81 -6.04 1.58
CA GLN A 204 -2.68 -5.15 0.81
C GLN A 204 -3.75 -5.94 0.04
N GLN A 205 -3.37 -7.03 -0.65
CA GLN A 205 -4.31 -7.82 -1.46
C GLN A 205 -5.38 -8.49 -0.58
N LEU A 206 -4.98 -9.07 0.56
CA LEU A 206 -5.88 -9.70 1.52
C LEU A 206 -6.89 -8.69 2.08
N VAL A 207 -6.41 -7.54 2.54
CA VAL A 207 -7.25 -6.47 3.08
C VAL A 207 -8.19 -5.92 2.01
N THR A 208 -7.69 -5.64 0.81
CA THR A 208 -8.49 -5.08 -0.29
C THR A 208 -9.58 -6.05 -0.73
N ARG A 209 -9.34 -7.35 -0.68
CA ARG A 209 -10.37 -8.36 -0.98
C ARG A 209 -11.50 -8.34 0.03
N TYR A 210 -11.20 -8.16 1.31
CA TYR A 210 -12.19 -8.18 2.37
C TYR A 210 -13.07 -6.92 2.39
N GLN A 211 -12.46 -5.74 2.43
CA GLN A 211 -13.20 -4.48 2.62
C GLN A 211 -13.20 -3.55 1.41
N GLY A 212 -12.63 -3.98 0.28
CA GLY A 212 -12.47 -3.15 -0.90
C GLY A 212 -11.36 -2.11 -0.75
N LYS A 213 -11.46 -1.04 -1.55
CA LYS A 213 -10.46 0.05 -1.57
C LYS A 213 -10.42 0.74 -0.21
N CYS A 214 -9.27 0.69 0.44
CA CYS A 214 -9.01 1.34 1.71
C CYS A 214 -7.62 1.98 1.74
N TRP A 215 -7.40 2.80 2.77
CA TRP A 215 -6.12 3.43 3.05
C TRP A 215 -5.28 2.56 3.95
N LEU A 216 -4.04 2.31 3.52
CA LEU A 216 -3.01 1.61 4.27
C LEU A 216 -2.02 2.64 4.78
N ASN A 217 -1.78 2.66 6.09
CA ASN A 217 -0.76 3.52 6.68
C ASN A 217 0.54 2.74 6.74
N GLY A 218 1.59 3.30 6.14
CA GLY A 218 2.93 2.76 6.16
C GLY A 218 3.92 3.76 6.75
N SER A 219 5.16 3.31 6.88
CA SER A 219 6.28 4.15 7.28
C SER A 219 6.60 5.20 6.22
N ALA A 220 7.01 6.39 6.63
CA ALA A 220 7.55 7.40 5.73
C ALA A 220 8.88 6.92 5.10
N PRO A 221 9.18 7.29 3.84
CA PRO A 221 10.49 7.07 3.26
C PRO A 221 11.60 7.79 4.03
N PRO A 222 12.82 7.21 4.08
CA PRO A 222 13.93 7.85 4.77
C PRO A 222 14.44 9.08 4.00
N TYR A 223 15.08 10.02 4.71
CA TYR A 223 15.55 11.31 4.16
C TYR A 223 16.48 11.20 2.93
N HIS A 224 17.21 10.10 2.74
CA HIS A 224 18.05 9.91 1.55
C HIS A 224 17.25 9.46 0.31
N ALA A 225 16.04 8.94 0.51
CA ALA A 225 15.13 8.51 -0.55
C ALA A 225 14.35 9.68 -1.18
N VAL A 226 14.14 10.74 -0.40
CA VAL A 226 13.32 11.91 -0.77
C VAL A 226 14.10 13.20 -0.57
N LYS A 227 13.56 14.35 -0.97
CA LYS A 227 14.24 15.62 -0.74
C LYS A 227 14.22 15.96 0.74
N LYS A 228 15.32 16.51 1.28
CA LYS A 228 15.41 16.87 2.72
C LYS A 228 14.30 17.81 3.20
N HIS A 229 13.78 18.68 2.32
CA HIS A 229 12.69 19.59 2.66
C HIS A 229 11.30 18.96 2.55
N ALA A 230 11.19 17.71 2.08
CA ALA A 230 9.93 17.01 1.82
C ALA A 230 9.38 16.28 3.05
N ILE A 231 10.08 16.29 4.18
CA ILE A 231 9.67 15.74 5.48
C ILE A 231 9.65 16.89 6.48
#